data_AF-A0A958BT49-F1
#
_entry.id   AF-A0A958BT49-F1
#
_cell.length_a   1.000
_cell.length_b   1.000
_cell.length_c   1.000
_cell.angle_alpha   90.00
_cell.angle_beta   90.00
_cell.angle_gamma   90.00
#
_symmetry.space_group_name_H-M   'P 1'
#
loop_
_entity.id
_entity.type
_entity.pdbx_description
1 polymer ?
#
loop_
_entity_poly.entity_id
_entity_poly.type
_entity_poly.pdbx_seq_one_letter_code
_entity_poly.pdbx_strand_id
1 'polypeptide(L)'
;MFELSPTEKINLKTIADTGNKNVSRRAMIILMSEAGQKPENIAAEVDLTVRVVKRWQREFSKERMAIFPGSQESQSRSGAGDHLAEESQIPEMAGQSVEAEVAQVAPVSVKNGGPQEQLSEPVLEAQSAAPDEDQALVEEPINKKKKKAKDLTKKVKKKRAKKEKAAPLPIQAKVGLEPTDSMAEAGRKVLAFHFERMLEHEPGTRVGEDIEELHDMRVATRRMRAAFQVFGDSYTKKSVKPLLQGLKKTGRALGPVRDLDVFIEKLHQYQRTLAESEQDKLQPLLDMLQTQRDKARKIMIKHLDSRDYRKFKKSLGTFVNTEGLGAAPVKLGDNPEPNQLRHVGPMLIYDTYAEVRAYETVLDGAPISTLHQLRITCKRLRYTLECLEEVLGPESDQVITETKIMQDHLGDLNDAEVAAGIIKKFLKDFAAQQKQLPLEAQQGPEQIEAYLNAKHNERHELLVSFSAAWDRFNRREFRKLLARSVSVL
;
A
#
# COMPACT_ATOMS: atom_id res chain seq x y z
N MET A 1 22.68 -24.46 -10.57
CA MET A 1 21.35 -24.83 -11.11
C MET A 1 20.57 -25.48 -9.97
N PHE A 2 19.26 -25.69 -10.07
CA PHE A 2 18.48 -26.41 -9.07
C PHE A 2 17.76 -27.57 -9.74
N GLU A 3 17.66 -28.69 -9.04
CA GLU A 3 16.88 -29.85 -9.49
C GLU A 3 15.47 -29.79 -8.89
N LEU A 4 14.50 -30.34 -9.60
CA LEU A 4 13.09 -30.40 -9.20
C LEU A 4 12.73 -31.84 -8.82
N SER A 5 12.10 -32.03 -7.66
CA SER A 5 11.52 -33.33 -7.30
C SER A 5 10.37 -33.71 -8.24
N PRO A 6 9.99 -35.00 -8.35
CA PRO A 6 8.87 -35.43 -9.17
C PRO A 6 7.56 -34.66 -8.87
N THR A 7 7.27 -34.44 -7.59
CA THR A 7 6.09 -33.68 -7.13
C THR A 7 6.14 -32.22 -7.56
N GLU A 8 7.30 -31.57 -7.48
CA GLU A 8 7.45 -30.19 -7.96
C GLU A 8 7.31 -30.11 -9.49
N LYS A 9 7.82 -31.09 -10.24
CA LYS A 9 7.64 -31.15 -11.71
C LYS A 9 6.16 -31.30 -12.10
N ILE A 10 5.40 -32.13 -11.37
CA ILE A 10 3.95 -32.28 -11.58
C ILE A 10 3.24 -30.96 -11.27
N ASN A 11 3.43 -30.42 -10.07
CA ASN A 11 2.78 -29.17 -9.64
C ASN A 11 3.12 -28.00 -10.57
N LEU A 12 4.38 -27.86 -11.00
CA LEU A 12 4.79 -26.80 -11.94
C LEU A 12 4.15 -26.96 -13.33
N LYS A 13 3.92 -28.18 -13.82
CA LYS A 13 3.15 -28.38 -15.06
C LYS A 13 1.70 -27.95 -14.88
N THR A 14 1.02 -28.45 -13.85
CA THR A 14 -0.36 -28.02 -13.53
C THR A 14 -0.48 -26.51 -13.39
N ILE A 15 0.48 -25.84 -12.75
CA ILE A 15 0.52 -24.37 -12.61
C ILE A 15 0.86 -23.65 -13.93
N ALA A 16 1.61 -24.27 -14.84
CA ALA A 16 1.82 -23.75 -16.19
C ALA A 16 0.52 -23.77 -17.00
N ASP A 17 -0.21 -24.89 -16.95
CA ASP A 17 -1.39 -25.13 -17.79
C ASP A 17 -2.66 -24.45 -17.26
N THR A 18 -2.85 -24.40 -15.93
CA THR A 18 -4.07 -23.86 -15.28
C THR A 18 -3.89 -22.45 -14.69
N GLY A 19 -2.66 -21.97 -14.58
CA GLY A 19 -2.36 -20.67 -13.98
C GLY A 19 -2.87 -19.48 -14.82
N ASN A 20 -3.01 -18.32 -14.18
CA ASN A 20 -3.14 -17.08 -14.96
C ASN A 20 -1.81 -16.77 -15.69
N LYS A 21 -1.87 -16.01 -16.79
CA LYS A 21 -0.73 -15.68 -17.68
C LYS A 21 0.57 -15.24 -16.95
N ASN A 22 0.47 -14.59 -15.78
CA ASN A 22 1.63 -14.14 -15.00
C ASN A 22 2.19 -15.20 -14.05
N VAL A 23 1.43 -16.25 -13.74
CA VAL A 23 1.82 -17.40 -12.91
C VAL A 23 2.34 -18.52 -13.81
N SER A 24 1.65 -18.84 -14.91
CA SER A 24 2.10 -19.82 -15.91
C SER A 24 3.49 -19.52 -16.46
N ARG A 25 3.73 -18.27 -16.88
CA ARG A 25 5.07 -17.83 -17.35
C ARG A 25 6.17 -17.99 -16.29
N ARG A 26 5.86 -17.97 -14.99
CA ARG A 26 6.85 -18.28 -13.93
C ARG A 26 7.11 -19.77 -13.84
N ALA A 27 6.08 -20.60 -13.90
CA ALA A 27 6.25 -22.06 -13.84
C ALA A 27 7.05 -22.58 -15.04
N MET A 28 6.75 -22.06 -16.24
CA MET A 28 7.53 -22.27 -17.46
C MET A 28 9.01 -21.87 -17.27
N ILE A 29 9.30 -20.68 -16.73
CA ILE A 29 10.69 -20.28 -16.41
C ILE A 29 11.40 -21.34 -15.55
N ILE A 30 10.76 -21.88 -14.52
CA ILE A 30 11.37 -22.85 -13.61
C ILE A 30 11.58 -24.21 -14.29
N LEU A 31 10.58 -24.73 -15.01
CA LEU A 31 10.68 -25.98 -15.77
C LEU A 31 11.78 -25.91 -16.85
N MET A 32 11.84 -24.83 -17.62
CA MET A 32 12.84 -24.65 -18.68
C MET A 32 14.25 -24.44 -18.12
N SER A 33 14.37 -23.86 -16.92
CA SER A 33 15.65 -23.74 -16.20
C SER A 33 16.18 -25.08 -15.69
N GLU A 34 15.30 -26.02 -15.37
CA GLU A 34 15.65 -27.39 -14.99
C GLU A 34 16.00 -28.24 -16.22
N ALA A 35 15.29 -28.04 -17.34
CA ALA A 35 15.63 -28.58 -18.66
C ALA A 35 16.91 -27.96 -19.29
N GLY A 36 17.75 -27.29 -18.50
CA GLY A 36 19.06 -26.79 -18.91
C GLY A 36 19.06 -25.59 -19.88
N GLN A 37 17.91 -24.98 -20.21
CA GLN A 37 17.90 -23.83 -21.12
C GLN A 37 18.66 -22.63 -20.53
N LYS A 38 19.36 -21.90 -21.41
CA LYS A 38 20.00 -20.63 -21.05
C LYS A 38 18.94 -19.55 -20.76
N PRO A 39 19.10 -18.71 -19.72
CA PRO A 39 18.12 -17.67 -19.36
C PRO A 39 17.76 -16.69 -20.48
N GLU A 40 18.64 -16.54 -21.47
CA GLU A 40 18.48 -15.74 -22.68
C GLU A 40 17.44 -16.34 -23.64
N ASN A 41 17.41 -17.67 -23.78
CA ASN A 41 16.44 -18.39 -24.60
C ASN A 41 15.05 -18.40 -23.94
N ILE A 42 15.01 -18.77 -22.65
CA ILE A 42 13.79 -18.75 -21.82
C ILE A 42 13.12 -17.38 -21.89
N ALA A 43 13.90 -16.29 -21.84
CA ALA A 43 13.39 -14.92 -21.91
C ALA A 43 12.64 -14.63 -23.23
N ALA A 44 13.16 -15.09 -24.36
CA ALA A 44 12.49 -14.94 -25.65
C ALA A 44 11.20 -15.78 -25.72
N GLU A 45 11.27 -17.04 -25.28
CA GLU A 45 10.18 -18.02 -25.40
C GLU A 45 8.97 -17.68 -24.50
N VAL A 46 9.18 -17.17 -23.28
CA VAL A 46 8.07 -16.71 -22.41
C VAL A 46 7.73 -15.21 -22.53
N ASP A 47 8.29 -14.48 -23.51
CA ASP A 47 8.09 -13.04 -23.73
C ASP A 47 8.33 -12.21 -22.43
N LEU A 48 9.56 -12.28 -21.93
CA LEU A 48 10.03 -11.56 -20.75
C LEU A 48 11.50 -11.11 -20.91
N THR A 49 12.01 -10.28 -19.99
CA THR A 49 13.43 -9.92 -20.00
C THR A 49 14.28 -10.94 -19.24
N VAL A 50 15.52 -11.15 -19.67
CA VAL A 50 16.53 -11.98 -18.99
C VAL A 50 16.70 -11.62 -17.50
N ARG A 51 16.50 -10.35 -17.13
CA ARG A 51 16.53 -9.88 -15.73
C ARG A 51 15.36 -10.41 -14.89
N VAL A 52 14.21 -10.69 -15.50
CA VAL A 52 13.03 -11.30 -14.86
C VAL A 52 13.21 -12.82 -14.76
N VAL A 53 13.74 -13.49 -15.80
CA VAL A 53 14.11 -14.91 -15.75
C VAL A 53 15.12 -15.16 -14.63
N LYS A 54 16.25 -14.44 -14.64
CA LYS A 54 17.27 -14.45 -13.57
C LYS A 54 16.78 -13.90 -12.23
N ARG A 55 15.54 -13.39 -12.11
CA ARG A 55 14.92 -13.09 -10.82
C ARG A 55 14.17 -14.31 -10.31
N TRP A 56 13.24 -14.85 -11.08
CA TRP A 56 12.43 -16.01 -10.67
C TRP A 56 13.28 -17.26 -10.40
N GLN A 57 14.35 -17.49 -11.17
CA GLN A 57 15.35 -18.53 -10.86
C GLN A 57 15.94 -18.37 -9.44
N ARG A 58 16.25 -17.14 -8.99
CA ARG A 58 16.82 -16.87 -7.66
C ARG A 58 15.79 -16.87 -6.54
N GLU A 59 14.54 -16.51 -6.83
CA GLU A 59 13.45 -16.58 -5.85
C GLU A 59 13.03 -18.05 -5.62
N PHE A 60 12.88 -18.85 -6.69
CA PHE A 60 12.66 -20.31 -6.57
C PHE A 60 13.83 -21.05 -5.90
N SER A 61 15.07 -20.61 -6.12
CA SER A 61 16.26 -21.17 -5.43
C SER A 61 16.23 -20.98 -3.90
N LYS A 62 15.36 -20.10 -3.37
CA LYS A 62 15.23 -19.80 -1.94
C LYS A 62 13.93 -20.31 -1.34
N GLU A 63 12.83 -20.11 -2.06
CA GLU A 63 11.46 -20.30 -1.55
C GLU A 63 10.74 -21.49 -2.23
N ARG A 64 11.39 -22.15 -3.20
CA ARG A 64 10.87 -23.29 -3.98
C ARG A 64 9.42 -23.00 -4.43
N MET A 65 8.48 -23.90 -4.12
CA MET A 65 7.09 -23.76 -4.53
C MET A 65 6.35 -22.56 -3.91
N ALA A 66 6.83 -22.00 -2.78
CA ALA A 66 6.15 -20.90 -2.08
C ALA A 66 6.04 -19.59 -2.87
N ILE A 67 6.76 -19.46 -4.00
CA ILE A 67 6.61 -18.32 -4.92
C ILE A 67 5.33 -18.38 -5.79
N PHE A 68 4.59 -19.49 -5.72
CA PHE A 68 3.36 -19.75 -6.45
C PHE A 68 2.14 -19.73 -5.52
N PRO A 69 1.03 -19.06 -5.88
CA PRO A 69 -0.18 -19.07 -5.05
C PRO A 69 -0.79 -20.48 -4.95
N GLY A 70 -1.26 -20.86 -3.76
CA GLY A 70 -1.88 -22.17 -3.48
C GLY A 70 -0.90 -23.28 -3.06
N SER A 71 0.41 -23.02 -3.01
CA SER A 71 1.44 -24.04 -2.84
C SER A 71 1.61 -24.66 -1.43
N GLN A 72 0.66 -24.46 -0.50
CA GLN A 72 0.79 -24.92 0.89
C GLN A 72 -0.12 -26.11 1.25
N GLU A 73 -1.10 -26.47 0.42
CA GLU A 73 -2.14 -27.45 0.78
C GLU A 73 -1.80 -28.91 0.39
N SER A 74 -0.61 -29.17 -0.15
CA SER A 74 -0.20 -30.48 -0.69
C SER A 74 0.88 -31.22 0.13
N GLN A 75 0.95 -30.97 1.45
CA GLN A 75 1.80 -31.76 2.39
C GLN A 75 1.00 -32.56 3.44
N SER A 76 -0.32 -32.67 3.33
CA SER A 76 -1.16 -33.43 4.28
C SER A 76 -2.20 -34.32 3.60
N ARG A 77 -1.80 -35.06 2.55
CA ARG A 77 -2.57 -36.16 1.94
C ARG A 77 -1.65 -37.13 1.18
N SER A 78 -1.04 -38.05 1.92
CA SER A 78 -0.30 -39.20 1.39
C SER A 78 -0.53 -40.41 2.29
N GLY A 79 -1.51 -41.25 1.93
CA GLY A 79 -1.87 -42.43 2.70
C GLY A 79 -2.93 -43.25 1.96
N ALA A 80 -2.48 -44.37 1.37
CA ALA A 80 -3.25 -45.38 0.62
C ALA A 80 -3.94 -44.93 -0.70
N GLY A 81 -3.88 -45.82 -1.70
CA GLY A 81 -4.89 -45.95 -2.75
C GLY A 81 -6.02 -46.88 -2.26
N ASP A 82 -6.82 -47.52 -3.12
CA ASP A 82 -6.74 -47.61 -4.59
C ASP A 82 -8.12 -48.00 -5.17
N HIS A 83 -8.22 -48.15 -6.50
CA HIS A 83 -9.31 -48.81 -7.26
C HIS A 83 -10.77 -48.32 -7.18
N LEU A 84 -11.17 -47.65 -8.27
CA LEU A 84 -12.37 -47.86 -9.11
C LEU A 84 -13.53 -48.78 -8.66
N ALA A 85 -14.74 -48.21 -8.83
CA ALA A 85 -15.94 -48.76 -9.47
C ALA A 85 -16.99 -49.63 -8.71
N GLU A 86 -18.23 -49.14 -8.81
CA GLU A 86 -19.53 -49.82 -8.98
C GLU A 86 -20.28 -50.54 -7.83
N GLU A 87 -21.62 -50.35 -7.93
CA GLU A 87 -22.78 -51.10 -7.39
C GLU A 87 -23.11 -51.24 -5.87
N SER A 88 -24.33 -50.75 -5.56
CA SER A 88 -25.42 -51.44 -4.85
C SER A 88 -25.47 -51.62 -3.31
N GLN A 89 -26.48 -50.92 -2.74
CA GLN A 89 -27.43 -51.35 -1.68
C GLN A 89 -27.00 -51.40 -0.19
N ILE A 90 -28.06 -51.26 0.63
CA ILE A 90 -28.22 -51.17 2.12
C ILE A 90 -28.53 -52.62 2.63
N PRO A 91 -28.28 -53.11 3.90
CA PRO A 91 -28.33 -52.42 5.22
C PRO A 91 -27.28 -52.78 6.34
N GLU A 92 -27.22 -51.89 7.36
CA GLU A 92 -27.35 -52.12 8.84
C GLU A 92 -26.43 -53.07 9.67
N MET A 93 -26.40 -52.79 11.00
CA MET A 93 -26.02 -53.60 12.18
C MET A 93 -24.57 -53.62 12.75
N ALA A 94 -24.49 -53.06 13.98
CA ALA A 94 -23.70 -53.42 15.17
C ALA A 94 -22.25 -53.98 15.12
N GLY A 95 -21.40 -53.46 16.04
CA GLY A 95 -20.79 -54.37 17.02
C GLY A 95 -19.42 -54.04 17.63
N GLN A 96 -19.40 -53.99 18.97
CA GLN A 96 -18.32 -54.42 19.89
C GLN A 96 -17.02 -53.59 20.06
N SER A 97 -16.64 -53.47 21.34
CA SER A 97 -15.38 -52.93 21.88
C SER A 97 -14.39 -54.05 22.19
N VAL A 98 -13.09 -53.74 22.30
CA VAL A 98 -12.08 -54.62 22.93
C VAL A 98 -11.08 -53.77 23.74
N GLU A 99 -10.64 -54.28 24.90
CA GLU A 99 -9.64 -53.68 25.79
C GLU A 99 -8.32 -54.48 25.77
N ALA A 100 -7.18 -53.82 26.00
CA ALA A 100 -5.92 -54.36 26.56
C ALA A 100 -4.82 -53.27 26.56
N GLU A 101 -3.68 -53.44 27.22
CA GLU A 101 -3.37 -53.37 28.66
C GLU A 101 -1.81 -53.44 28.81
N VAL A 102 -1.24 -52.49 29.59
CA VAL A 102 0.05 -52.48 30.33
C VAL A 102 1.31 -53.26 29.85
N ALA A 103 2.40 -52.51 29.60
CA ALA A 103 3.76 -52.68 30.19
C ALA A 103 4.63 -51.45 29.78
N GLN A 104 5.36 -50.66 30.59
CA GLN A 104 6.22 -50.77 31.80
C GLN A 104 7.74 -51.00 31.57
N VAL A 105 8.52 -50.31 32.43
CA VAL A 105 9.97 -50.41 32.75
C VAL A 105 11.00 -49.57 31.94
N ALA A 106 11.96 -48.96 32.65
CA ALA A 106 13.13 -48.16 32.17
C ALA A 106 14.45 -49.00 32.25
N PRO A 107 15.71 -48.57 32.61
CA PRO A 107 16.30 -47.32 33.16
C PRO A 107 17.06 -46.46 32.07
N VAL A 108 18.23 -45.76 32.16
CA VAL A 108 19.37 -45.66 33.11
C VAL A 108 20.10 -44.27 33.10
N SER A 109 20.59 -43.89 34.29
CA SER A 109 21.74 -43.01 34.69
C SER A 109 23.02 -42.98 33.81
N VAL A 110 24.03 -42.06 33.93
CA VAL A 110 24.24 -40.71 34.54
C VAL A 110 25.69 -40.18 34.21
N LYS A 111 26.02 -38.91 34.56
CA LYS A 111 27.36 -38.32 34.95
C LYS A 111 28.21 -37.42 33.98
N ASN A 112 28.32 -36.15 34.39
CA ASN A 112 29.50 -35.26 34.58
C ASN A 112 30.51 -34.93 33.45
N GLY A 113 30.86 -33.63 33.35
CA GLY A 113 32.13 -33.13 32.78
C GLY A 113 32.21 -31.61 32.57
N GLY A 114 32.97 -30.88 33.40
CA GLY A 114 33.47 -29.51 33.13
C GLY A 114 34.96 -29.54 32.68
N PRO A 115 35.67 -28.41 32.45
CA PRO A 115 35.71 -27.25 33.36
C PRO A 115 35.73 -25.85 32.68
N GLN A 116 36.36 -24.86 33.34
CA GLN A 116 36.27 -23.39 33.15
C GLN A 116 37.25 -22.80 32.10
N GLU A 117 37.01 -21.52 31.73
CA GLU A 117 37.95 -20.35 31.69
C GLU A 117 37.60 -19.36 30.55
N GLN A 118 37.96 -18.07 30.52
CA GLN A 118 38.14 -16.98 31.53
C GLN A 118 38.32 -15.65 30.72
N LEU A 119 37.76 -14.51 31.18
CA LEU A 119 38.21 -13.11 30.88
C LEU A 119 38.20 -12.64 29.38
N SER A 120 38.23 -11.34 29.00
CA SER A 120 37.90 -10.04 29.64
C SER A 120 37.67 -8.95 28.56
N GLU A 121 37.14 -7.77 28.93
CA GLU A 121 37.13 -6.54 28.09
C GLU A 121 38.54 -5.90 27.96
N PRO A 122 38.81 -4.99 26.99
CA PRO A 122 38.53 -3.53 27.11
C PRO A 122 37.76 -2.94 25.89
N VAL A 123 37.04 -1.79 25.90
CA VAL A 123 37.27 -0.37 26.32
C VAL A 123 37.89 0.53 25.21
N LEU A 124 37.47 1.81 25.18
CA LEU A 124 37.70 2.82 24.13
C LEU A 124 39.09 3.48 24.18
N GLU A 125 39.51 4.15 23.10
CA GLU A 125 39.79 5.61 23.13
C GLU A 125 39.85 6.27 21.74
N ALA A 126 40.14 7.60 21.67
CA ALA A 126 40.13 8.41 20.45
C ALA A 126 41.17 9.56 20.46
N GLN A 127 41.64 9.95 19.26
CA GLN A 127 42.36 11.19 18.86
C GLN A 127 42.41 11.19 17.31
N SER A 128 42.22 12.23 16.48
CA SER A 128 42.47 13.68 16.49
C SER A 128 43.86 14.12 15.97
N ALA A 129 43.93 14.65 14.73
CA ALA A 129 44.92 15.66 14.29
C ALA A 129 44.61 16.20 12.87
N ALA A 130 44.84 17.50 12.68
CA ALA A 130 45.42 18.11 11.47
C ALA A 130 46.69 18.87 11.95
N PRO A 131 47.53 19.49 11.09
CA PRO A 131 47.24 20.90 10.70
C PRO A 131 47.93 21.43 9.39
N ASP A 132 47.84 22.76 9.19
CA ASP A 132 48.86 23.67 8.58
C ASP A 132 49.22 23.56 7.07
N GLU A 133 49.85 24.52 6.35
CA GLU A 133 50.31 25.94 6.51
C GLU A 133 50.45 26.51 5.04
N ASP A 134 50.72 27.77 4.63
CA ASP A 134 50.68 29.16 5.15
C ASP A 134 50.77 30.15 3.91
N GLN A 135 50.91 31.46 4.17
CA GLN A 135 51.53 32.54 3.37
C GLN A 135 50.65 33.37 2.40
N ALA A 136 50.90 34.68 2.18
CA ALA A 136 51.20 35.83 3.05
C ALA A 136 51.42 37.11 2.20
N LEU A 137 51.39 38.29 2.85
CA LEU A 137 51.98 39.62 2.51
C LEU A 137 51.02 40.83 2.38
N VAL A 138 51.20 41.77 3.33
CA VAL A 138 51.27 43.27 3.30
C VAL A 138 50.89 44.04 1.99
N GLU A 139 50.39 45.28 1.99
CA GLU A 139 50.55 46.43 2.93
C GLU A 139 49.26 47.27 3.19
N GLU A 140 49.28 48.15 4.21
CA GLU A 140 48.39 49.33 4.36
C GLU A 140 49.27 50.60 4.42
N PRO A 141 48.80 51.81 4.01
CA PRO A 141 48.32 52.71 5.07
C PRO A 141 47.23 53.77 4.70
N ILE A 142 46.43 54.13 5.72
CA ILE A 142 45.93 55.51 6.02
C ILE A 142 44.87 56.14 5.08
N ASN A 143 43.61 55.85 5.41
CA ASN A 143 42.60 56.83 5.88
C ASN A 143 42.47 58.23 5.19
N LYS A 144 41.38 58.44 4.41
CA LYS A 144 40.31 59.46 4.66
C LYS A 144 39.24 59.53 3.55
N LYS A 145 38.10 58.82 3.73
CA LYS A 145 36.73 59.18 3.19
C LYS A 145 35.62 58.20 3.62
N LYS A 146 35.38 58.05 4.93
CA LYS A 146 34.09 57.52 5.44
C LYS A 146 32.94 58.50 5.09
N LYS A 147 31.69 58.01 5.08
CA LYS A 147 30.43 58.75 4.83
C LYS A 147 30.16 59.23 3.38
N LYS A 148 29.88 58.30 2.46
CA LYS A 148 28.78 58.44 1.45
C LYS A 148 28.39 57.12 0.73
N ALA A 149 29.32 56.19 0.54
CA ALA A 149 29.07 54.95 -0.24
C ALA A 149 28.26 53.82 0.46
N LYS A 150 27.93 53.94 1.76
CA LYS A 150 27.29 52.85 2.55
C LYS A 150 25.75 52.84 2.53
N ASP A 151 25.09 53.84 1.95
CA ASP A 151 23.62 53.92 1.89
C ASP A 151 23.03 53.35 0.59
N LEU A 152 23.67 53.61 -0.55
CA LEU A 152 23.21 53.10 -1.86
C LEU A 152 23.28 51.56 -1.91
N THR A 153 24.35 50.97 -1.39
CA THR A 153 24.50 49.51 -1.28
C THR A 153 23.51 48.87 -0.30
N LYS A 154 23.14 49.57 0.80
CA LYS A 154 22.05 49.14 1.69
C LYS A 154 20.67 49.27 1.03
N LYS A 155 20.35 50.36 0.31
CA LYS A 155 19.08 50.50 -0.41
C LYS A 155 18.92 49.46 -1.53
N VAL A 156 19.98 49.14 -2.27
CA VAL A 156 19.94 48.08 -3.30
C VAL A 156 19.75 46.69 -2.68
N LYS A 157 20.53 46.31 -1.66
CA LYS A 157 20.33 45.00 -0.99
C LYS A 157 18.97 44.91 -0.27
N LYS A 158 18.47 45.98 0.35
CA LYS A 158 17.15 45.99 1.03
C LYS A 158 15.95 46.07 0.07
N LYS A 159 16.13 46.53 -1.18
CA LYS A 159 15.13 46.36 -2.26
C LYS A 159 15.16 44.95 -2.88
N ARG A 160 16.36 44.39 -3.15
CA ARG A 160 16.48 43.00 -3.67
C ARG A 160 16.08 41.91 -2.67
N ALA A 161 15.98 42.21 -1.38
CA ALA A 161 15.46 41.31 -0.36
C ALA A 161 13.93 41.43 -0.10
N LYS A 162 13.17 42.12 -0.98
CA LYS A 162 11.71 42.29 -0.82
C LYS A 162 10.88 41.98 -2.09
N LYS A 163 11.47 41.22 -3.02
CA LYS A 163 10.84 40.45 -4.10
C LYS A 163 11.67 39.16 -4.30
N GLU A 164 11.12 37.95 -4.33
CA GLU A 164 9.79 37.50 -3.91
C GLU A 164 9.94 36.45 -2.79
N LYS A 165 9.31 36.68 -1.63
CA LYS A 165 8.43 35.62 -1.13
C LYS A 165 7.14 35.83 -1.92
N ALA A 166 6.84 34.95 -2.85
CA ALA A 166 5.47 34.82 -3.29
C ALA A 166 4.65 34.49 -2.04
N ALA A 167 3.51 35.16 -1.86
CA ALA A 167 2.44 34.50 -1.10
C ALA A 167 2.15 33.17 -1.83
N PRO A 168 1.73 32.11 -1.13
CA PRO A 168 1.13 30.96 -1.81
C PRO A 168 0.11 31.51 -2.82
N LEU A 169 0.23 31.10 -4.09
CA LEU A 169 -0.83 31.40 -5.04
C LEU A 169 -2.13 30.84 -4.43
N PRO A 170 -3.23 31.61 -4.42
CA PRO A 170 -4.45 31.17 -3.74
C PRO A 170 -4.84 29.81 -4.31
N ILE A 171 -4.83 28.79 -3.45
CA ILE A 171 -4.94 27.40 -3.84
C ILE A 171 -6.20 27.25 -4.69
N GLN A 172 -6.04 26.72 -5.90
CA GLN A 172 -7.15 26.67 -6.83
C GLN A 172 -8.29 25.84 -6.21
N ALA A 173 -9.49 26.41 -6.23
CA ALA A 173 -10.69 25.77 -5.70
C ALA A 173 -11.16 24.61 -6.58
N LYS A 174 -10.71 24.60 -7.84
CA LYS A 174 -10.98 23.63 -8.91
C LYS A 174 -9.70 23.33 -9.68
N VAL A 175 -9.70 22.26 -10.46
CA VAL A 175 -8.59 21.81 -11.31
C VAL A 175 -8.53 22.62 -12.62
N GLY A 176 -9.66 23.11 -13.10
CA GLY A 176 -9.77 23.85 -14.36
C GLY A 176 -9.74 22.94 -15.59
N LEU A 177 -10.44 21.80 -15.54
CA LEU A 177 -10.53 20.87 -16.68
C LEU A 177 -11.52 21.37 -17.74
N GLU A 178 -11.19 21.14 -19.01
CA GLU A 178 -12.04 21.43 -20.16
C GLU A 178 -12.27 20.15 -21.00
N PRO A 179 -13.46 19.90 -21.57
CA PRO A 179 -13.71 18.72 -22.41
C PRO A 179 -12.75 18.59 -23.62
N THR A 180 -12.16 19.73 -24.02
CA THR A 180 -11.15 19.89 -25.09
C THR A 180 -9.70 19.71 -24.65
N ASP A 181 -9.40 19.59 -23.35
CA ASP A 181 -8.05 19.24 -22.88
C ASP A 181 -7.59 17.92 -23.50
N SER A 182 -6.32 17.84 -23.90
CA SER A 182 -5.71 16.53 -24.17
C SER A 182 -5.58 15.74 -22.88
N MET A 183 -5.67 14.41 -22.95
CA MET A 183 -5.52 13.53 -21.77
C MET A 183 -4.19 13.77 -21.01
N ALA A 184 -3.13 14.18 -21.72
CA ALA A 184 -1.84 14.50 -21.12
C ALA A 184 -1.82 15.86 -20.41
N GLU A 185 -2.56 16.87 -20.87
CA GLU A 185 -2.66 18.17 -20.19
C GLU A 185 -3.70 18.14 -19.07
N ALA A 186 -4.85 17.49 -19.25
CA ALA A 186 -5.83 17.23 -18.19
C ALA A 186 -5.20 16.52 -16.98
N GLY A 187 -4.47 15.43 -17.25
CA GLY A 187 -3.73 14.73 -16.20
C GLY A 187 -2.66 15.59 -15.54
N ARG A 188 -2.08 16.55 -16.25
CA ARG A 188 -1.09 17.49 -15.70
C ARG A 188 -1.75 18.51 -14.77
N LYS A 189 -2.91 19.05 -15.14
CA LYS A 189 -3.74 19.92 -14.27
C LYS A 189 -4.11 19.21 -12.96
N VAL A 190 -4.65 17.99 -13.04
CA VAL A 190 -5.01 17.17 -11.85
C VAL A 190 -3.78 16.89 -10.97
N LEU A 191 -2.63 16.58 -11.58
CA LEU A 191 -1.38 16.36 -10.85
C LEU A 191 -0.83 17.65 -10.21
N ALA A 192 -0.97 18.82 -10.85
CA ALA A 192 -0.58 20.11 -10.28
C ALA A 192 -1.40 20.44 -9.03
N PHE A 193 -2.74 20.43 -9.16
CA PHE A 193 -3.70 20.74 -8.10
C PHE A 193 -3.49 19.91 -6.82
N HIS A 194 -3.19 18.61 -6.97
CA HIS A 194 -2.88 17.75 -5.83
C HIS A 194 -1.41 17.82 -5.40
N PHE A 195 -0.47 18.22 -6.26
CA PHE A 195 0.91 18.46 -5.84
C PHE A 195 1.01 19.71 -4.95
N GLU A 196 0.29 20.78 -5.27
CA GLU A 196 0.21 21.99 -4.44
C GLU A 196 -0.28 21.67 -3.02
N ARG A 197 -1.41 20.99 -2.88
CA ARG A 197 -1.91 20.53 -1.56
C ARG A 197 -0.93 19.61 -0.81
N MET A 198 -0.20 18.75 -1.52
CA MET A 198 0.85 17.92 -0.90
C MET A 198 2.05 18.75 -0.39
N LEU A 199 2.32 19.93 -0.97
CA LEU A 199 3.34 20.86 -0.50
C LEU A 199 2.83 21.75 0.64
N GLU A 200 1.56 22.16 0.57
CA GLU A 200 0.86 22.96 1.57
C GLU A 200 0.85 22.28 2.94
N HIS A 201 0.48 21.00 2.97
CA HIS A 201 0.36 20.21 4.21
C HIS A 201 1.65 19.54 4.69
N GLU A 202 2.76 19.69 3.96
CA GLU A 202 4.06 19.12 4.37
C GLU A 202 4.63 19.74 5.67
N PRO A 203 4.59 21.07 5.90
CA PRO A 203 5.05 21.67 7.14
C PRO A 203 4.22 21.21 8.35
N GLY A 204 2.89 21.19 8.22
CA GLY A 204 2.00 20.69 9.27
C GLY A 204 2.26 19.22 9.59
N THR A 205 2.36 18.35 8.57
CA THR A 205 2.74 16.94 8.72
C THR A 205 4.07 16.75 9.46
N ARG A 206 5.05 17.62 9.19
CA ARG A 206 6.37 17.60 9.86
C ARG A 206 6.27 18.01 11.32
N VAL A 207 5.52 19.06 11.65
CA VAL A 207 5.29 19.50 13.04
C VAL A 207 4.47 18.46 13.81
N GLY A 208 3.34 18.03 13.27
CA GLY A 208 2.50 16.94 13.78
C GLY A 208 1.71 17.28 15.04
N GLU A 209 1.42 18.57 15.26
CA GLU A 209 0.46 19.06 16.26
C GLU A 209 -0.98 18.73 15.83
N ASP A 210 -1.28 18.86 14.53
CA ASP A 210 -2.52 18.40 13.90
C ASP A 210 -2.29 17.08 13.14
N ILE A 211 -3.27 16.18 13.20
CA ILE A 211 -3.31 14.91 12.47
C ILE A 211 -3.96 15.02 11.08
N GLU A 212 -4.77 16.05 10.82
CA GLU A 212 -5.41 16.26 9.52
C GLU A 212 -4.45 16.84 8.48
N GLU A 213 -3.43 17.59 8.89
CA GLU A 213 -2.28 17.92 8.03
C GLU A 213 -1.65 16.67 7.39
N LEU A 214 -1.47 15.60 8.18
CA LEU A 214 -1.02 14.30 7.68
C LEU A 214 -2.11 13.57 6.89
N HIS A 215 -3.40 13.76 7.21
CA HIS A 215 -4.50 13.25 6.41
C HIS A 215 -4.44 13.79 4.98
N ASP A 216 -4.41 15.11 4.83
CA ASP A 216 -4.52 15.77 3.54
C ASP A 216 -3.25 15.64 2.71
N MET A 217 -2.05 15.66 3.34
CA MET A 217 -0.82 15.30 2.63
C MET A 217 -0.88 13.86 2.07
N ARG A 218 -1.47 12.91 2.82
CA ARG A 218 -1.68 11.51 2.40
C ARG A 218 -2.79 11.38 1.37
N VAL A 219 -3.88 12.16 1.46
CA VAL A 219 -4.96 12.23 0.46
C VAL A 219 -4.45 12.78 -0.85
N ALA A 220 -3.74 13.90 -0.85
CA ALA A 220 -3.09 14.49 -2.02
C ALA A 220 -2.10 13.51 -2.68
N THR A 221 -1.26 12.84 -1.88
CA THR A 221 -0.35 11.76 -2.35
C THR A 221 -1.12 10.59 -2.97
N ARG A 222 -2.27 10.19 -2.41
CA ARG A 222 -3.15 9.16 -2.96
C ARG A 222 -3.82 9.61 -4.27
N ARG A 223 -4.33 10.84 -4.31
CA ARG A 223 -5.00 11.44 -5.47
C ARG A 223 -4.07 11.51 -6.68
N MET A 224 -2.84 12.00 -6.52
CA MET A 224 -1.84 11.98 -7.61
C MET A 224 -1.53 10.56 -8.11
N ARG A 225 -1.51 9.56 -7.22
CA ARG A 225 -1.35 8.16 -7.64
C ARG A 225 -2.55 7.62 -8.42
N ALA A 226 -3.76 8.09 -8.13
CA ALA A 226 -4.98 7.73 -8.85
C ALA A 226 -5.08 8.45 -10.21
N ALA A 227 -4.67 9.72 -10.29
CA ALA A 227 -4.54 10.44 -11.56
C ALA A 227 -3.61 9.70 -12.54
N PHE A 228 -2.50 9.13 -12.07
CA PHE A 228 -1.65 8.25 -12.89
C PHE A 228 -2.26 6.88 -13.24
N GLN A 229 -3.45 6.53 -12.75
CA GLN A 229 -4.23 5.37 -13.23
C GLN A 229 -5.20 5.77 -14.36
N VAL A 230 -5.72 7.00 -14.34
CA VAL A 230 -6.63 7.55 -15.38
C VAL A 230 -5.85 8.06 -16.59
N PHE A 231 -4.80 8.86 -16.34
CA PHE A 231 -4.03 9.57 -17.38
C PHE A 231 -2.66 8.91 -17.66
N GLY A 232 -2.37 7.75 -17.03
CA GLY A 232 -1.03 7.16 -16.98
C GLY A 232 -0.41 6.82 -18.34
N ASP A 233 -1.20 6.26 -19.26
CA ASP A 233 -0.74 5.84 -20.60
C ASP A 233 -0.69 7.01 -21.61
N SER A 234 -1.22 8.18 -21.26
CA SER A 234 -1.03 9.44 -22.02
C SER A 234 0.40 10.00 -21.91
N TYR A 235 1.27 9.35 -21.13
CA TYR A 235 2.66 9.73 -20.94
C TYR A 235 3.63 8.59 -21.26
N THR A 236 4.84 8.96 -21.67
CA THR A 236 5.94 8.01 -21.85
C THR A 236 6.30 7.31 -20.53
N LYS A 237 6.38 5.98 -20.53
CA LYS A 237 6.75 5.17 -19.34
C LYS A 237 8.12 5.54 -18.75
N LYS A 238 8.97 6.28 -19.48
CA LYS A 238 10.24 6.86 -19.02
C LYS A 238 10.04 8.10 -18.13
N SER A 239 9.07 8.97 -18.41
CA SER A 239 8.84 10.22 -17.66
C SER A 239 8.11 9.97 -16.33
N VAL A 240 7.05 9.15 -16.34
CA VAL A 240 6.18 8.96 -15.15
C VAL A 240 6.71 7.94 -14.15
N LYS A 241 7.53 6.97 -14.57
CA LYS A 241 8.04 5.92 -13.67
C LYS A 241 8.82 6.45 -12.44
N PRO A 242 9.72 7.44 -12.55
CA PRO A 242 10.35 8.07 -11.39
C PRO A 242 9.33 8.78 -10.46
N LEU A 243 8.32 9.45 -11.03
CA LEU A 243 7.30 10.19 -10.28
C LEU A 243 6.41 9.23 -9.48
N LEU A 244 5.93 8.17 -10.13
CA LEU A 244 5.19 7.07 -9.51
C LEU A 244 6.00 6.38 -8.40
N GLN A 245 7.31 6.21 -8.58
CA GLN A 245 8.19 5.67 -7.54
C GLN A 245 8.34 6.62 -6.34
N GLY A 246 8.44 7.94 -6.57
CA GLY A 246 8.49 8.96 -5.52
C GLY A 246 7.18 9.08 -4.74
N LEU A 247 6.03 9.08 -5.43
CA LEU A 247 4.71 9.00 -4.81
C LEU A 247 4.52 7.69 -4.03
N LYS A 248 5.00 6.55 -4.55
CA LYS A 248 4.92 5.25 -3.84
C LYS A 248 5.83 5.18 -2.62
N LYS A 249 7.02 5.81 -2.65
CA LYS A 249 7.87 5.99 -1.45
C LYS A 249 7.17 6.87 -0.41
N THR A 250 6.66 8.02 -0.83
CA THR A 250 6.00 9.00 0.06
C THR A 250 4.73 8.42 0.69
N GLY A 251 3.84 7.81 -0.08
CA GLY A 251 2.64 7.16 0.47
C GLY A 251 2.94 5.99 1.41
N ARG A 252 4.09 5.31 1.27
CA ARG A 252 4.57 4.30 2.22
C ARG A 252 5.17 4.88 3.51
N ALA A 253 5.61 6.14 3.47
CA ALA A 253 6.14 6.85 4.63
C ALA A 253 5.01 7.51 5.45
N LEU A 254 4.03 8.13 4.77
CA LEU A 254 2.86 8.76 5.40
C LEU A 254 1.84 7.72 5.90
N GLY A 255 1.64 6.62 5.15
CA GLY A 255 0.60 5.63 5.39
C GLY A 255 0.56 5.11 6.82
N PRO A 256 1.61 4.41 7.31
CA PRO A 256 1.61 3.76 8.61
C PRO A 256 1.40 4.71 9.81
N VAL A 257 1.68 6.00 9.66
CA VAL A 257 1.40 6.98 10.72
C VAL A 257 -0.11 7.26 10.77
N ARG A 258 -0.74 7.65 9.64
CA ARG A 258 -2.18 7.93 9.61
C ARG A 258 -3.03 6.68 9.82
N ASP A 259 -2.56 5.53 9.37
CA ASP A 259 -3.23 4.24 9.59
C ASP A 259 -3.27 3.90 11.10
N LEU A 260 -2.28 4.35 11.88
CA LEU A 260 -2.26 4.24 13.36
C LEU A 260 -3.02 5.39 14.05
N ASP A 261 -2.97 6.63 13.54
CA ASP A 261 -3.78 7.75 14.06
C ASP A 261 -5.27 7.39 14.06
N VAL A 262 -5.79 6.91 12.93
CA VAL A 262 -7.19 6.48 12.78
C VAL A 262 -7.52 5.28 13.66
N PHE A 263 -6.54 4.39 13.92
CA PHE A 263 -6.75 3.27 14.82
C PHE A 263 -6.88 3.71 16.28
N ILE A 264 -5.98 4.60 16.72
CA ILE A 264 -6.01 5.18 18.07
C ILE A 264 -7.30 5.98 18.27
N GLU A 265 -7.75 6.72 17.25
CA GLU A 265 -9.04 7.42 17.28
C GLU A 265 -10.22 6.46 17.42
N LYS A 266 -10.34 5.43 16.56
CA LYS A 266 -11.39 4.40 16.64
C LYS A 266 -11.36 3.64 17.99
N LEU A 267 -10.18 3.44 18.58
CA LEU A 267 -10.03 2.83 19.91
C LEU A 267 -10.48 3.77 21.04
N HIS A 268 -10.16 5.06 21.00
CA HIS A 268 -10.68 6.04 21.97
C HIS A 268 -12.20 6.25 21.82
N GLN A 269 -12.77 6.13 20.62
CA GLN A 269 -14.22 6.15 20.41
C GLN A 269 -14.88 4.95 21.12
N TYR A 270 -14.30 3.75 21.03
CA TYR A 270 -14.77 2.57 21.77
C TYR A 270 -14.53 2.67 23.29
N GLN A 271 -13.39 3.21 23.72
CA GLN A 271 -13.08 3.43 25.14
C GLN A 271 -14.17 4.28 25.83
N ARG A 272 -14.71 5.30 25.14
CA ARG A 272 -15.82 6.14 25.63
C ARG A 272 -17.18 5.43 25.74
N THR A 273 -17.34 4.22 25.18
CA THR A 273 -18.55 3.41 25.39
C THR A 273 -18.44 2.47 26.59
N LEU A 274 -17.27 2.39 27.25
CA LEU A 274 -17.07 1.61 28.47
C LEU A 274 -17.32 2.46 29.73
N ALA A 275 -17.73 1.79 30.81
CA ALA A 275 -17.78 2.41 32.14
C ALA A 275 -16.39 2.91 32.57
N GLU A 276 -16.32 4.01 33.32
CA GLU A 276 -15.07 4.71 33.68
C GLU A 276 -14.01 3.77 34.29
N SER A 277 -14.42 2.88 35.20
CA SER A 277 -13.58 1.85 35.83
C SER A 277 -12.99 0.78 34.89
N GLU A 278 -13.35 0.81 33.61
CA GLU A 278 -12.90 -0.13 32.59
C GLU A 278 -12.14 0.56 31.44
N GLN A 279 -12.14 1.88 31.36
CA GLN A 279 -11.48 2.62 30.27
C GLN A 279 -9.96 2.44 30.30
N ASP A 280 -9.36 2.40 31.48
CA ASP A 280 -7.91 2.18 31.66
C ASP A 280 -7.46 0.77 31.26
N LYS A 281 -8.36 -0.22 31.22
CA LYS A 281 -8.05 -1.60 30.82
C LYS A 281 -7.65 -1.72 29.34
N LEU A 282 -7.89 -0.68 28.54
CA LEU A 282 -7.43 -0.58 27.15
C LEU A 282 -6.04 0.08 27.01
N GLN A 283 -5.48 0.65 28.07
CA GLN A 283 -4.23 1.40 28.02
C GLN A 283 -3.03 0.60 27.48
N PRO A 284 -2.82 -0.70 27.81
CA PRO A 284 -1.71 -1.48 27.24
C PRO A 284 -1.75 -1.59 25.70
N LEU A 285 -2.95 -1.56 25.09
CA LEU A 285 -3.10 -1.53 23.64
C LEU A 285 -2.79 -0.14 23.08
N LEU A 286 -3.25 0.93 23.75
CA LEU A 286 -2.96 2.33 23.40
C LEU A 286 -1.44 2.61 23.43
N ASP A 287 -0.74 2.22 24.49
CA ASP A 287 0.71 2.41 24.66
C ASP A 287 1.50 1.73 23.53
N MET A 288 1.08 0.51 23.16
CA MET A 288 1.69 -0.23 22.05
C MET A 288 1.42 0.47 20.69
N LEU A 289 0.22 0.99 20.46
CA LEU A 289 -0.12 1.72 19.24
C LEU A 289 0.64 3.04 19.13
N GLN A 290 0.70 3.83 20.21
CA GLN A 290 1.47 5.08 20.29
C GLN A 290 2.97 4.81 20.07
N THR A 291 3.51 3.75 20.70
CA THR A 291 4.90 3.30 20.49
C THR A 291 5.18 2.91 19.03
N GLN A 292 4.21 2.31 18.32
CA GLN A 292 4.33 2.04 16.88
C GLN A 292 4.21 3.31 16.04
N ARG A 293 3.30 4.23 16.40
CA ARG A 293 3.08 5.51 15.73
C ARG A 293 4.34 6.36 15.74
N ASP A 294 5.03 6.45 16.86
CA ASP A 294 6.29 7.18 16.99
C ASP A 294 7.44 6.56 16.17
N LYS A 295 7.51 5.23 16.12
CA LYS A 295 8.47 4.52 15.26
C LYS A 295 8.18 4.81 13.78
N ALA A 296 6.90 4.78 13.37
CA ALA A 296 6.46 5.14 12.03
C ALA A 296 6.75 6.62 11.70
N ARG A 297 6.48 7.54 12.64
CA ARG A 297 6.72 8.99 12.50
C ARG A 297 8.21 9.30 12.34
N LYS A 298 9.10 8.63 13.09
CA LYS A 298 10.56 8.72 12.92
C LYS A 298 11.01 8.25 11.52
N ILE A 299 10.40 7.20 10.97
CA ILE A 299 10.65 6.74 9.58
C ILE A 299 10.10 7.75 8.56
N MET A 300 8.93 8.33 8.81
CA MET A 300 8.27 9.32 7.96
C MET A 300 9.14 10.59 7.80
N ILE A 301 9.56 11.19 8.90
CA ILE A 301 10.43 12.38 8.90
C ILE A 301 11.76 12.08 8.16
N LYS A 302 12.39 10.92 8.43
CA LYS A 302 13.61 10.48 7.73
C LYS A 302 13.43 10.36 6.22
N HIS A 303 12.26 9.96 5.72
CA HIS A 303 11.94 10.00 4.29
C HIS A 303 11.77 11.43 3.78
N LEU A 304 11.01 12.28 4.49
CA LEU A 304 10.73 13.67 4.10
C LEU A 304 12.00 14.56 4.10
N ASP A 305 13.01 14.26 4.89
CA ASP A 305 14.30 14.98 4.88
C ASP A 305 15.28 14.49 3.80
N SER A 306 14.99 13.32 3.22
CA SER A 306 15.92 12.63 2.32
C SER A 306 16.22 13.42 1.03
N ARG A 307 17.44 13.22 0.52
CA ARG A 307 17.84 13.72 -0.81
C ARG A 307 16.93 13.17 -1.92
N ASP A 308 16.38 11.96 -1.73
CA ASP A 308 15.45 11.31 -2.65
C ASP A 308 14.10 12.01 -2.71
N TYR A 309 13.50 12.36 -1.57
CA TYR A 309 12.24 13.09 -1.53
C TYR A 309 12.39 14.51 -2.11
N ARG A 310 13.51 15.19 -1.80
CA ARG A 310 13.83 16.50 -2.39
C ARG A 310 13.99 16.45 -3.92
N LYS A 311 14.63 15.39 -4.45
CA LYS A 311 14.70 15.12 -5.90
C LYS A 311 13.31 14.86 -6.48
N PHE A 312 12.51 14.01 -5.85
CA PHE A 312 11.14 13.70 -6.28
C PHE A 312 10.28 14.97 -6.37
N LYS A 313 10.25 15.81 -5.33
CA LYS A 313 9.53 17.09 -5.35
C LYS A 313 9.97 17.99 -6.50
N LYS A 314 11.28 18.11 -6.76
CA LYS A 314 11.77 18.90 -7.91
C LYS A 314 11.32 18.29 -9.25
N SER A 315 11.48 16.98 -9.45
CA SER A 315 11.07 16.30 -10.69
C SER A 315 9.58 16.41 -10.95
N LEU A 316 8.74 16.25 -9.93
CA LEU A 316 7.28 16.37 -10.05
C LEU A 316 6.87 17.83 -10.30
N GLY A 317 7.45 18.78 -9.57
CA GLY A 317 7.24 20.21 -9.82
C GLY A 317 7.61 20.64 -11.23
N THR A 318 8.72 20.15 -11.79
CA THR A 318 9.06 20.38 -13.21
C THR A 318 8.06 19.71 -14.16
N PHE A 319 7.63 18.47 -13.87
CA PHE A 319 6.67 17.75 -14.72
C PHE A 319 5.31 18.44 -14.80
N VAL A 320 4.78 18.94 -13.68
CA VAL A 320 3.46 19.59 -13.64
C VAL A 320 3.46 21.03 -14.16
N ASN A 321 4.62 21.71 -14.16
CA ASN A 321 4.78 23.09 -14.67
C ASN A 321 5.45 23.16 -16.06
N THR A 322 5.46 22.07 -16.84
CA THR A 322 5.97 22.08 -18.22
C THR A 322 5.00 21.36 -19.14
N GLU A 323 4.28 22.12 -19.96
CA GLU A 323 3.38 21.64 -21.03
C GLU A 323 4.08 20.62 -21.93
N GLY A 324 3.35 19.58 -22.37
CA GLY A 324 3.87 18.50 -23.23
C GLY A 324 4.97 17.61 -22.62
N LEU A 325 5.61 18.01 -21.50
CA LEU A 325 6.78 17.31 -20.96
C LEU A 325 6.45 15.87 -20.59
N GLY A 326 7.04 14.93 -21.36
CA GLY A 326 6.89 13.51 -21.14
C GLY A 326 5.57 12.92 -21.63
N ALA A 327 4.70 13.69 -22.29
CA ALA A 327 3.53 13.19 -23.01
C ALA A 327 3.93 12.08 -23.99
N ALA A 328 3.04 11.10 -24.19
CA ALA A 328 3.23 10.11 -25.24
C ALA A 328 3.13 10.80 -26.62
N PRO A 329 3.95 10.41 -27.61
CA PRO A 329 3.75 10.89 -28.97
C PRO A 329 2.39 10.37 -29.46
N VAL A 330 1.49 11.29 -29.82
CA VAL A 330 0.30 10.97 -30.63
C VAL A 330 0.82 10.33 -31.92
N LYS A 331 0.26 9.20 -32.34
CA LYS A 331 0.68 8.60 -33.61
C LYS A 331 0.17 9.47 -34.75
N LEU A 332 1.07 10.15 -35.45
CA LEU A 332 0.76 10.72 -36.77
C LEU A 332 0.72 9.58 -37.79
N GLY A 333 -0.41 8.87 -37.80
CA GLY A 333 -0.88 8.12 -38.98
C GLY A 333 -1.97 8.92 -39.69
N ASP A 334 -2.45 8.41 -40.82
CA ASP A 334 -3.43 9.10 -41.66
C ASP A 334 -4.84 9.18 -41.04
N ASN A 335 -5.09 8.42 -39.95
CA ASN A 335 -6.34 8.38 -39.22
C ASN A 335 -6.23 9.08 -37.85
N PRO A 336 -7.23 9.86 -37.40
CA PRO A 336 -7.22 10.52 -36.10
C PRO A 336 -7.40 9.54 -34.93
N GLU A 337 -6.54 9.63 -33.90
CA GLU A 337 -6.66 8.87 -32.65
C GLU A 337 -7.36 9.69 -31.54
N PRO A 338 -8.31 9.10 -30.76
CA PRO A 338 -8.94 9.75 -29.60
C PRO A 338 -7.92 10.21 -28.54
N ASN A 339 -7.84 11.53 -28.30
CA ASN A 339 -6.83 12.12 -27.40
C ASN A 339 -7.34 13.23 -26.45
N GLN A 340 -8.60 13.67 -26.54
CA GLN A 340 -9.20 14.70 -25.66
C GLN A 340 -10.05 14.07 -24.56
N LEU A 341 -10.28 14.78 -23.45
CA LEU A 341 -11.14 14.34 -22.34
C LEU A 341 -12.51 13.84 -22.83
N ARG A 342 -13.19 14.59 -23.69
CA ARG A 342 -14.50 14.18 -24.24
C ARG A 342 -14.45 12.90 -25.09
N HIS A 343 -13.36 12.64 -25.80
CA HIS A 343 -13.22 11.46 -26.66
C HIS A 343 -12.89 10.17 -25.88
N VAL A 344 -12.33 10.29 -24.67
CA VAL A 344 -11.72 9.17 -23.93
C VAL A 344 -12.35 8.95 -22.55
N GLY A 345 -12.77 10.02 -21.87
CA GLY A 345 -13.41 10.00 -20.55
C GLY A 345 -14.64 9.08 -20.45
N PRO A 346 -15.60 9.13 -21.40
CA PRO A 346 -16.75 8.23 -21.41
C PRO A 346 -16.36 6.74 -21.37
N MET A 347 -15.37 6.34 -22.17
CA MET A 347 -14.87 4.96 -22.22
C MET A 347 -14.20 4.58 -20.89
N LEU A 348 -13.32 5.42 -20.33
CA LEU A 348 -12.67 5.12 -19.04
C LEU A 348 -13.67 4.96 -17.88
N ILE A 349 -14.75 5.73 -17.88
CA ILE A 349 -15.82 5.62 -16.88
C ILE A 349 -16.60 4.31 -17.06
N TYR A 350 -16.99 3.95 -18.28
CA TYR A 350 -17.71 2.71 -18.53
C TYR A 350 -16.85 1.46 -18.32
N ASP A 351 -15.57 1.48 -18.69
CA ASP A 351 -14.62 0.38 -18.46
C ASP A 351 -14.40 0.15 -16.96
N THR A 352 -14.19 1.21 -16.17
CA THR A 352 -14.03 1.07 -14.71
C THR A 352 -15.33 0.72 -13.99
N TYR A 353 -16.50 1.07 -14.56
CA TYR A 353 -17.79 0.57 -14.09
C TYR A 353 -18.00 -0.91 -14.46
N ALA A 354 -17.53 -1.35 -15.63
CA ALA A 354 -17.55 -2.76 -16.03
C ALA A 354 -16.63 -3.61 -15.14
N GLU A 355 -15.44 -3.11 -14.75
CA GLU A 355 -14.58 -3.77 -13.73
C GLU A 355 -15.30 -3.97 -12.39
N VAL A 356 -16.25 -3.10 -12.03
CA VAL A 356 -17.06 -3.25 -10.81
C VAL A 356 -18.20 -4.24 -11.05
N ARG A 357 -18.94 -4.11 -12.17
CA ARG A 357 -20.05 -5.01 -12.53
C ARG A 357 -19.62 -6.46 -12.76
N ALA A 358 -18.38 -6.71 -13.17
CA ALA A 358 -17.85 -8.06 -13.35
C ALA A 358 -17.88 -8.94 -12.07
N TYR A 359 -18.04 -8.35 -10.88
CA TYR A 359 -18.19 -9.10 -9.62
C TYR A 359 -19.59 -9.66 -9.41
N GLU A 360 -20.61 -9.19 -10.13
CA GLU A 360 -22.03 -9.53 -9.94
C GLU A 360 -22.32 -11.04 -9.98
N THR A 361 -21.50 -11.82 -10.70
CA THR A 361 -21.60 -13.29 -10.82
C THR A 361 -20.86 -14.07 -9.74
N VAL A 362 -20.11 -13.41 -8.86
CA VAL A 362 -19.24 -14.02 -7.83
C VAL A 362 -19.37 -13.36 -6.46
N LEU A 363 -20.50 -12.69 -6.20
CA LEU A 363 -20.78 -12.02 -4.92
C LEU A 363 -21.57 -12.86 -3.92
N ASP A 364 -22.35 -13.85 -4.37
CA ASP A 364 -23.01 -14.78 -3.46
C ASP A 364 -21.96 -15.67 -2.76
N GLY A 365 -22.11 -15.86 -1.45
CA GLY A 365 -21.14 -16.55 -0.60
C GLY A 365 -19.71 -15.97 -0.62
N ALA A 366 -19.48 -14.76 -1.14
CA ALA A 366 -18.14 -14.29 -1.49
C ALA A 366 -17.20 -14.14 -0.28
N PRO A 367 -15.95 -14.64 -0.36
CA PRO A 367 -14.97 -14.46 0.70
C PRO A 367 -14.53 -12.99 0.80
N ILE A 368 -14.11 -12.56 2.00
CA ILE A 368 -13.64 -11.20 2.29
C ILE A 368 -12.50 -10.76 1.34
N SER A 369 -11.70 -11.70 0.84
CA SER A 369 -10.68 -11.45 -0.18
C SER A 369 -11.25 -10.96 -1.53
N THR A 370 -12.38 -11.50 -1.99
CA THR A 370 -13.11 -11.04 -3.18
C THR A 370 -13.72 -9.66 -2.94
N LEU A 371 -14.36 -9.45 -1.79
CA LEU A 371 -14.91 -8.15 -1.40
C LEU A 371 -13.83 -7.06 -1.30
N HIS A 372 -12.61 -7.41 -0.87
CA HIS A 372 -11.45 -6.52 -0.90
C HIS A 372 -11.00 -6.17 -2.33
N GLN A 373 -11.08 -7.09 -3.31
CA GLN A 373 -10.79 -6.75 -4.70
C GLN A 373 -11.89 -5.86 -5.31
N LEU A 374 -13.17 -6.11 -5.01
CA LEU A 374 -14.27 -5.21 -5.37
C LEU A 374 -14.06 -3.81 -4.78
N ARG A 375 -13.60 -3.68 -3.52
CA ARG A 375 -13.22 -2.39 -2.91
C ARG A 375 -12.14 -1.67 -3.72
N ILE A 376 -11.24 -2.40 -4.37
CA ILE A 376 -10.18 -1.83 -5.23
C ILE A 376 -10.76 -1.34 -6.56
N THR A 377 -11.68 -2.08 -7.21
CA THR A 377 -12.32 -1.62 -8.46
C THR A 377 -13.31 -0.47 -8.21
N CYS A 378 -14.13 -0.53 -7.15
CA CYS A 378 -14.98 0.60 -6.74
C CYS A 378 -14.14 1.88 -6.47
N LYS A 379 -12.94 1.75 -5.89
CA LYS A 379 -12.00 2.87 -5.75
C LYS A 379 -11.48 3.40 -7.09
N ARG A 380 -11.24 2.55 -8.10
CA ARG A 380 -10.86 3.01 -9.46
C ARG A 380 -11.98 3.81 -10.12
N LEU A 381 -13.20 3.26 -10.15
CA LEU A 381 -14.38 3.93 -10.69
C LEU A 381 -14.58 5.30 -10.02
N ARG A 382 -14.62 5.31 -8.68
CA ARG A 382 -14.75 6.55 -7.90
C ARG A 382 -13.67 7.57 -8.25
N TYR A 383 -12.40 7.16 -8.33
CA TYR A 383 -11.32 8.09 -8.67
C TYR A 383 -11.34 8.55 -10.12
N THR A 384 -11.87 7.75 -11.04
CA THR A 384 -12.05 8.15 -12.45
C THR A 384 -13.13 9.23 -12.54
N LEU A 385 -14.26 9.04 -11.85
CA LEU A 385 -15.31 10.05 -11.72
C LEU A 385 -14.80 11.33 -11.05
N GLU A 386 -14.17 11.24 -9.87
CA GLU A 386 -13.59 12.38 -9.13
C GLU A 386 -12.40 13.06 -9.86
N CYS A 387 -11.82 12.45 -10.90
CA CYS A 387 -10.82 13.09 -11.77
C CYS A 387 -11.41 13.73 -13.03
N LEU A 388 -12.70 13.51 -13.31
CA LEU A 388 -13.42 14.00 -14.49
C LEU A 388 -14.66 14.84 -14.14
N GLU A 389 -14.99 14.95 -12.85
CA GLU A 389 -16.15 15.66 -12.27
C GLU A 389 -16.42 17.04 -12.89
N GLU A 390 -15.37 17.83 -13.15
CA GLU A 390 -15.50 19.17 -13.77
C GLU A 390 -15.94 19.18 -15.24
N VAL A 391 -15.87 18.06 -15.93
CA VAL A 391 -16.31 17.91 -17.34
C VAL A 391 -17.51 16.96 -17.49
N LEU A 392 -18.12 16.50 -16.39
CA LEU A 392 -19.31 15.65 -16.40
C LEU A 392 -20.59 16.47 -16.16
N GLY A 393 -21.73 15.88 -16.51
CA GLY A 393 -23.06 16.42 -16.21
C GLY A 393 -23.39 16.32 -14.72
N PRO A 394 -24.26 17.19 -14.18
CA PRO A 394 -24.43 17.42 -12.74
C PRO A 394 -24.93 16.21 -11.93
N GLU A 395 -25.40 15.14 -12.59
CA GLU A 395 -25.58 13.83 -11.95
C GLU A 395 -24.27 13.23 -11.39
N SER A 396 -23.08 13.71 -11.80
CA SER A 396 -21.75 13.29 -11.32
C SER A 396 -21.68 13.21 -9.81
N ASP A 397 -22.14 14.25 -9.12
CA ASP A 397 -22.07 14.41 -7.67
C ASP A 397 -22.85 13.29 -6.96
N GLN A 398 -24.01 12.92 -7.52
CA GLN A 398 -24.84 11.83 -7.01
C GLN A 398 -24.23 10.45 -7.32
N VAL A 399 -23.64 10.26 -8.51
CA VAL A 399 -22.95 9.03 -8.89
C VAL A 399 -21.70 8.80 -8.01
N ILE A 400 -20.92 9.85 -7.77
CA ILE A 400 -19.76 9.84 -6.87
C ILE A 400 -20.21 9.56 -5.43
N THR A 401 -21.32 10.15 -4.98
CA THR A 401 -21.90 9.92 -3.65
C THR A 401 -22.36 8.47 -3.45
N GLU A 402 -23.11 7.90 -4.38
CA GLU A 402 -23.55 6.50 -4.30
C GLU A 402 -22.36 5.52 -4.44
N THR A 403 -21.38 5.83 -5.29
CA THR A 403 -20.13 5.04 -5.38
C THR A 403 -19.32 5.14 -4.09
N LYS A 404 -19.29 6.31 -3.43
CA LYS A 404 -18.67 6.52 -2.12
C LYS A 404 -19.35 5.64 -1.06
N ILE A 405 -20.68 5.62 -0.98
CA ILE A 405 -21.43 4.80 0.01
C ILE A 405 -21.04 3.32 -0.12
N MET A 406 -21.02 2.76 -1.33
CA MET A 406 -20.57 1.39 -1.58
C MET A 406 -19.09 1.16 -1.20
N GLN A 407 -18.23 2.12 -1.51
CA GLN A 407 -16.79 2.07 -1.25
C GLN A 407 -16.44 2.26 0.23
N ASP A 408 -17.28 2.94 1.00
CA ASP A 408 -17.13 3.19 2.43
C ASP A 408 -17.70 2.01 3.24
N HIS A 409 -18.80 1.36 2.82
CA HIS A 409 -19.26 0.07 3.37
C HIS A 409 -18.19 -1.04 3.25
N LEU A 410 -17.65 -1.22 2.04
CA LEU A 410 -16.46 -2.05 1.80
C LEU A 410 -15.20 -1.48 2.49
N GLY A 411 -15.25 -0.21 2.87
CA GLY A 411 -14.29 0.50 3.70
C GLY A 411 -14.19 -0.11 5.08
N ASP A 412 -15.30 -0.04 5.82
CA ASP A 412 -15.40 -0.45 7.21
C ASP A 412 -15.27 -1.97 7.37
N LEU A 413 -15.80 -2.77 6.44
CA LEU A 413 -15.62 -4.23 6.47
C LEU A 413 -14.13 -4.64 6.44
N ASN A 414 -13.34 -3.95 5.60
CA ASN A 414 -11.89 -4.14 5.53
C ASN A 414 -11.19 -3.65 6.80
N ASP A 415 -11.63 -2.52 7.35
CA ASP A 415 -10.99 -1.91 8.51
C ASP A 415 -11.27 -2.71 9.79
N ALA A 416 -12.46 -3.30 9.94
CA ALA A 416 -12.80 -4.23 11.01
C ALA A 416 -11.96 -5.52 10.96
N GLU A 417 -11.74 -6.10 9.76
CA GLU A 417 -10.86 -7.27 9.58
C GLU A 417 -9.39 -6.94 9.92
N VAL A 418 -8.88 -5.80 9.44
CA VAL A 418 -7.52 -5.32 9.80
C VAL A 418 -7.40 -5.08 11.30
N ALA A 419 -8.45 -4.53 11.93
CA ALA A 419 -8.46 -4.29 13.37
C ALA A 419 -8.43 -5.57 14.18
N ALA A 420 -9.28 -6.55 13.84
CA ALA A 420 -9.26 -7.86 14.47
C ALA A 420 -7.88 -8.55 14.33
N GLY A 421 -7.20 -8.38 13.19
CA GLY A 421 -5.83 -8.86 13.00
C GLY A 421 -4.80 -8.20 13.92
N ILE A 422 -4.87 -6.87 14.09
CA ILE A 422 -4.00 -6.11 15.00
C ILE A 422 -4.22 -6.55 16.45
N ILE A 423 -5.47 -6.60 16.90
CA ILE A 423 -5.83 -6.94 18.29
C ILE A 423 -5.45 -8.39 18.61
N LYS A 424 -5.75 -9.36 17.71
CA LYS A 424 -5.31 -10.77 17.88
C LYS A 424 -3.80 -10.91 18.03
N LYS A 425 -3.02 -10.12 17.28
CA LYS A 425 -1.57 -10.12 17.42
C LYS A 425 -1.16 -9.56 18.79
N PHE A 426 -1.72 -8.42 19.19
CA PHE A 426 -1.44 -7.84 20.51
C PHE A 426 -1.75 -8.83 21.64
N LEU A 427 -2.92 -9.46 21.64
CA LEU A 427 -3.33 -10.42 22.67
C LEU A 427 -2.35 -11.59 22.78
N LYS A 428 -1.84 -12.11 21.66
CA LYS A 428 -0.80 -13.15 21.66
C LYS A 428 0.52 -12.66 22.26
N ASP A 429 0.98 -11.49 21.85
CA ASP A 429 2.24 -10.89 22.31
C ASP A 429 2.15 -10.48 23.81
N PHE A 430 0.97 -10.03 24.26
CA PHE A 430 0.65 -9.68 25.66
C PHE A 430 0.57 -10.92 26.56
N ALA A 431 -0.14 -11.97 26.16
CA ALA A 431 -0.22 -13.22 26.92
C ALA A 431 1.15 -13.91 27.06
N ALA A 432 2.08 -13.70 26.11
CA ALA A 432 3.46 -14.14 26.21
C ALA A 432 4.31 -13.31 27.19
N GLN A 433 3.96 -12.03 27.44
CA GLN A 433 4.60 -11.16 28.43
C GLN A 433 4.04 -11.39 29.83
N GLN A 434 2.72 -11.50 29.99
CA GLN A 434 2.07 -11.77 31.28
C GLN A 434 2.60 -13.06 31.93
N LYS A 435 2.84 -14.11 31.13
CA LYS A 435 3.46 -15.38 31.58
C LYS A 435 4.90 -15.26 32.11
N GLN A 436 5.54 -14.10 31.99
CA GLN A 436 6.87 -13.82 32.55
C GLN A 436 6.80 -13.03 33.86
N LEU A 437 5.61 -12.58 34.29
CA LEU A 437 5.38 -11.85 35.53
C LEU A 437 4.89 -12.80 36.64
N PRO A 438 5.18 -12.50 37.94
CA PRO A 438 4.52 -13.15 39.07
C PRO A 438 3.00 -13.05 38.98
N LEU A 439 2.24 -14.03 39.48
CA LEU A 439 0.78 -14.06 39.34
C LEU A 439 0.11 -12.80 39.92
N GLU A 440 0.67 -12.27 40.99
CA GLU A 440 0.21 -11.09 41.72
C GLU A 440 0.36 -9.79 40.92
N ALA A 441 1.18 -9.82 39.85
CA ALA A 441 1.42 -8.70 38.94
C ALA A 441 0.80 -8.93 37.54
N GLN A 442 0.12 -10.06 37.31
CA GLN A 442 -0.49 -10.36 36.02
C GLN A 442 -1.79 -9.57 35.82
N GLN A 443 -1.99 -9.07 34.60
CA GLN A 443 -3.19 -8.33 34.19
C GLN A 443 -4.00 -9.12 33.16
N GLY A 444 -5.31 -9.17 33.36
CA GLY A 444 -6.26 -9.75 32.42
C GLY A 444 -6.43 -8.91 31.14
N PRO A 445 -6.72 -9.55 29.99
CA PRO A 445 -6.93 -8.86 28.71
C PRO A 445 -8.41 -8.54 28.41
N GLU A 446 -9.33 -8.64 29.37
CA GLU A 446 -10.76 -8.87 29.12
C GLU A 446 -11.40 -7.79 28.23
N GLN A 447 -11.07 -6.51 28.45
CA GLN A 447 -11.62 -5.42 27.63
C GLN A 447 -11.02 -5.35 26.21
N ILE A 448 -9.82 -5.89 26.03
CA ILE A 448 -9.15 -5.99 24.73
C ILE A 448 -9.72 -7.18 23.93
N GLU A 449 -10.09 -8.26 24.61
CA GLU A 449 -10.89 -9.36 24.03
C GLU A 449 -12.33 -8.93 23.72
N ALA A 450 -12.96 -8.13 24.59
CA ALA A 450 -14.27 -7.52 24.33
C ALA A 450 -14.22 -6.63 23.06
N TYR A 451 -13.18 -5.80 22.91
CA TYR A 451 -13.00 -4.98 21.70
C TYR A 451 -12.77 -5.82 20.45
N LEU A 452 -12.04 -6.95 20.54
CA LEU A 452 -11.91 -7.91 19.45
C LEU A 452 -13.26 -8.51 19.04
N ASN A 453 -14.09 -8.88 20.02
CA ASN A 453 -15.42 -9.43 19.78
C ASN A 453 -16.36 -8.39 19.15
N ALA A 454 -16.32 -7.12 19.61
CA ALA A 454 -17.03 -6.02 18.99
C ALA A 454 -16.66 -5.86 17.50
N LYS A 455 -15.36 -5.93 17.16
CA LYS A 455 -14.89 -5.87 15.77
C LYS A 455 -15.27 -7.10 14.93
N HIS A 456 -15.47 -8.28 15.54
CA HIS A 456 -16.03 -9.43 14.83
C HIS A 456 -17.53 -9.31 14.57
N ASN A 457 -18.29 -8.70 15.49
CA ASN A 457 -19.73 -8.44 15.31
C ASN A 457 -19.96 -7.40 14.21
N GLU A 458 -19.28 -6.25 14.26
CA GLU A 458 -19.29 -5.20 13.22
C GLU A 458 -18.99 -5.77 11.83
N ARG A 459 -17.96 -6.63 11.74
CA ARG A 459 -17.61 -7.33 10.50
C ARG A 459 -18.72 -8.28 10.02
N HIS A 460 -19.43 -8.96 10.93
CA HIS A 460 -20.55 -9.83 10.58
C HIS A 460 -21.77 -9.04 10.10
N GLU A 461 -22.13 -7.96 10.81
CA GLU A 461 -23.21 -7.04 10.43
C GLU A 461 -22.96 -6.43 9.03
N LEU A 462 -21.72 -6.02 8.74
CA LEU A 462 -21.31 -5.50 7.43
C LEU A 462 -21.30 -6.55 6.32
N LEU A 463 -21.15 -7.85 6.63
CA LEU A 463 -21.34 -8.94 5.67
C LEU A 463 -22.82 -9.21 5.40
N VAL A 464 -23.65 -9.25 6.44
CA VAL A 464 -25.11 -9.46 6.30
C VAL A 464 -25.75 -8.31 5.51
N SER A 465 -25.37 -7.07 5.78
CA SER A 465 -25.89 -5.88 5.09
C SER A 465 -25.25 -5.60 3.72
N PHE A 466 -24.20 -6.35 3.32
CA PHE A 466 -23.51 -6.16 2.04
C PHE A 466 -24.43 -6.31 0.83
N SER A 467 -25.35 -7.28 0.83
CA SER A 467 -26.27 -7.51 -0.29
C SER A 467 -27.16 -6.28 -0.57
N ALA A 468 -27.70 -5.65 0.48
CA ALA A 468 -28.50 -4.43 0.34
C ALA A 468 -27.66 -3.22 -0.13
N ALA A 469 -26.40 -3.13 0.30
CA ALA A 469 -25.46 -2.11 -0.20
C ALA A 469 -25.13 -2.31 -1.70
N TRP A 470 -24.94 -3.57 -2.11
CA TRP A 470 -24.73 -3.92 -3.52
C TRP A 470 -25.96 -3.59 -4.37
N ASP A 471 -27.16 -4.02 -3.98
CA ASP A 471 -28.40 -3.74 -4.73
C ASP A 471 -28.67 -2.24 -4.84
N ARG A 472 -28.39 -1.47 -3.78
CA ARG A 472 -28.43 0.00 -3.80
C ARG A 472 -27.51 0.59 -4.87
N PHE A 473 -26.28 0.12 -4.98
CA PHE A 473 -25.33 0.55 -6.00
C PHE A 473 -25.73 0.06 -7.41
N ASN A 474 -26.22 -1.18 -7.50
CA ASN A 474 -26.42 -1.90 -8.75
C ASN A 474 -27.76 -1.58 -9.45
N ARG A 475 -28.68 -0.87 -8.78
CA ARG A 475 -30.02 -0.49 -9.26
C ARG A 475 -30.05 0.20 -10.63
N ARG A 476 -31.23 0.24 -11.27
CA ARG A 476 -31.41 0.87 -12.60
C ARG A 476 -31.19 2.38 -12.55
N GLU A 477 -31.42 3.00 -11.40
CA GLU A 477 -31.37 4.44 -11.17
C GLU A 477 -29.92 4.94 -11.14
N PHE A 478 -29.01 4.19 -10.53
CA PHE A 478 -27.57 4.48 -10.59
C PHE A 478 -27.07 4.45 -12.05
N ARG A 479 -27.46 3.42 -12.82
CA ARG A 479 -27.13 3.30 -14.25
C ARG A 479 -27.68 4.47 -15.09
N LYS A 480 -28.88 4.97 -14.80
CA LYS A 480 -29.45 6.18 -15.44
C LYS A 480 -28.65 7.44 -15.09
N LEU A 481 -28.27 7.63 -13.83
CA LEU A 481 -27.49 8.78 -13.37
C LEU A 481 -26.09 8.78 -14.00
N LEU A 482 -25.41 7.63 -13.98
CA LEU A 482 -24.11 7.43 -14.64
C LEU A 482 -24.19 7.82 -16.12
N ALA A 483 -25.17 7.28 -16.85
CA ALA A 483 -25.35 7.57 -18.27
C ALA A 483 -25.59 9.07 -18.55
N ARG A 484 -26.38 9.76 -17.71
CA ARG A 484 -26.59 11.21 -17.84
C ARG A 484 -25.33 12.02 -17.57
N SER A 485 -24.63 11.72 -16.47
CA SER A 485 -23.37 12.40 -16.13
C SER A 485 -22.32 12.28 -17.24
N VAL A 486 -22.29 11.17 -17.98
CA VAL A 486 -21.38 10.95 -19.10
C VAL A 486 -21.88 11.59 -20.40
N SER A 487 -23.20 11.71 -20.61
CA SER A 487 -23.80 12.15 -21.89
C SER A 487 -23.60 13.62 -22.29
N VAL A 488 -22.80 14.39 -21.55
CA VAL A 488 -22.41 15.77 -21.89
C VAL A 488 -21.08 15.86 -22.64
N LEU A 489 -20.38 14.73 -22.81
CA LEU A 489 -19.07 14.57 -23.48
C LEU A 489 -19.21 13.99 -24.89
#